data_AF-A0A953P022-F1
#
_entry.id   AF-A0A953P022-F1
#
_cell.length_a   1.000
_cell.length_b   1.000
_cell.length_c   1.000
_cell.angle_alpha   90.00
_cell.angle_beta   90.00
_cell.angle_gamma   90.00
#
_symmetry.space_group_name_H-M   'P 1'
#
loop_
_entity.id
_entity.type
_entity.pdbx_description
1 polymer ?
#
loop_
_entity_poly.entity_id
_entity_poly.type
_entity_poly.pdbx_seq_one_letter_code
_entity_poly.pdbx_strand_id
1 'polypeptide(L)'
;MKRHFAHILAVALLGFAAVSYAQTSGDNSDLKNDRRDLRQDKRDLPNDRSDIRNDRRDLRNDRTDLRKDNRDLRRDHVDRNRDRRDLRNDVKNGDRADARKDRADLRHDNRDIHNDKLDIRSDRKDIRHDANDLHHDRADARKDKRDIRQDRRDIHRDKHGK
;
A
#
# COMPACT_ATOMS: atom_id res chain seq x y z
N MET A 1 -47.27 -91.95 8.27
CA MET A 1 -47.72 -91.36 7.00
C MET A 1 -46.56 -90.54 6.45
N LYS A 2 -45.82 -91.07 5.45
CA LYS A 2 -45.73 -90.55 4.06
C LYS A 2 -45.19 -89.10 3.99
N ARG A 3 -44.06 -88.72 3.39
CA ARG A 3 -43.17 -89.31 2.35
C ARG A 3 -41.80 -88.57 2.34
N HIS A 4 -40.82 -89.19 1.69
CA HIS A 4 -39.40 -88.84 1.59
C HIS A 4 -39.00 -87.92 0.40
N PHE A 5 -37.74 -87.42 0.49
CA PHE A 5 -36.66 -87.27 -0.55
C PHE A 5 -36.43 -85.99 -1.38
N ALA A 6 -35.12 -85.63 -1.42
CA ALA A 6 -34.30 -85.02 -2.51
C ALA A 6 -34.53 -83.55 -2.91
N HIS A 7 -33.57 -82.71 -3.37
CA HIS A 7 -32.11 -82.64 -3.49
C HIS A 7 -31.76 -81.26 -4.15
N ILE A 8 -30.49 -80.82 -4.08
CA ILE A 8 -29.71 -80.04 -5.10
C ILE A 8 -29.66 -78.49 -5.10
N LEU A 9 -28.40 -78.00 -5.05
CA LEU A 9 -27.71 -76.80 -5.62
C LEU A 9 -28.29 -75.38 -5.45
N ALA A 10 -27.42 -74.41 -5.08
CA ALA A 10 -26.69 -73.58 -6.06
C ALA A 10 -25.74 -72.54 -5.42
N VAL A 11 -24.65 -72.29 -6.14
CA VAL A 11 -23.47 -71.43 -5.91
C VAL A 11 -23.76 -69.94 -6.18
N ALA A 12 -23.01 -69.02 -5.53
CA ALA A 12 -22.35 -67.81 -6.10
C ALA A 12 -22.13 -66.73 -5.00
N LEU A 13 -20.90 -66.46 -4.56
CA LEU A 13 -19.89 -65.53 -5.11
C LEU A 13 -20.18 -64.03 -4.89
N LEU A 14 -19.22 -63.39 -4.19
CA LEU A 14 -18.68 -62.04 -4.40
C LEU A 14 -19.53 -60.80 -4.03
N GLY A 15 -18.90 -59.88 -3.28
CA GLY A 15 -19.35 -58.49 -3.14
C GLY A 15 -18.71 -57.78 -1.94
N PHE A 16 -17.41 -57.51 -1.99
CA PHE A 16 -16.82 -56.18 -2.28
C PHE A 16 -16.34 -55.46 -1.01
N ALA A 17 -15.03 -55.58 -0.75
CA ALA A 17 -14.31 -54.64 0.09
C ALA A 17 -14.39 -53.26 -0.58
N ALA A 18 -15.12 -52.33 0.02
CA ALA A 18 -15.08 -50.92 -0.36
C ALA A 18 -13.74 -50.36 0.12
N VAL A 19 -12.69 -50.57 -0.67
CA VAL A 19 -11.44 -49.81 -0.58
C VAL A 19 -11.75 -48.37 -1.00
N SER A 20 -11.40 -47.45 -0.13
CA SER A 20 -11.56 -46.00 -0.24
C SER A 20 -10.85 -45.45 -1.49
N TYR A 21 -11.60 -45.23 -2.58
CA TYR A 21 -11.16 -44.44 -3.73
C TYR A 21 -11.74 -43.02 -3.65
N ALA A 22 -11.24 -42.20 -2.72
CA ALA A 22 -11.60 -40.78 -2.65
C ALA A 22 -10.39 -39.83 -2.62
N GLN A 23 -9.15 -40.34 -2.56
CA GLN A 23 -7.97 -39.50 -2.31
C GLN A 23 -7.23 -38.98 -3.55
N THR A 24 -7.53 -39.43 -4.78
CA THR A 24 -6.70 -39.06 -5.95
C THR A 24 -7.21 -37.86 -6.74
N SER A 25 -8.48 -37.47 -6.58
CA SER A 25 -9.09 -36.35 -7.30
C SER A 25 -8.88 -34.99 -6.64
N GLY A 26 -8.67 -34.95 -5.31
CA GLY A 26 -8.40 -33.71 -4.55
C GLY A 26 -7.00 -33.15 -4.79
N ASP A 27 -5.96 -33.99 -4.74
CA ASP A 27 -4.56 -33.57 -4.94
C ASP A 27 -4.31 -32.89 -6.30
N ASN A 28 -5.06 -33.28 -7.34
CA ASN A 28 -4.87 -32.73 -8.70
C ASN A 28 -5.55 -31.36 -8.88
N SER A 29 -6.66 -31.09 -8.17
CA SER A 29 -7.28 -29.77 -8.15
C SER A 29 -6.47 -28.78 -7.34
N ASP A 30 -5.92 -29.20 -6.21
CA ASP A 30 -5.16 -28.34 -5.31
C ASP A 30 -3.83 -27.93 -5.96
N LEU A 31 -3.08 -28.88 -6.53
CA LEU A 31 -1.88 -28.61 -7.31
C LEU A 31 -2.10 -27.65 -8.50
N LYS A 32 -3.30 -27.66 -9.09
CA LYS A 32 -3.66 -26.76 -10.19
C LYS A 32 -3.93 -25.34 -9.69
N ASN A 33 -4.55 -25.20 -8.52
CA ASN A 33 -4.82 -23.92 -7.88
C ASN A 33 -3.51 -23.27 -7.41
N ASP A 34 -2.65 -23.99 -6.69
CA ASP A 34 -1.35 -23.46 -6.23
C ASP A 34 -0.47 -22.99 -7.39
N ARG A 35 -0.51 -23.70 -8.53
CA ARG A 35 0.20 -23.27 -9.74
C ARG A 35 -0.38 -22.02 -10.38
N ARG A 36 -1.69 -21.80 -10.26
CA ARG A 36 -2.33 -20.58 -10.76
C ARG A 36 -1.95 -19.41 -9.87
N ASP A 37 -2.05 -19.58 -8.55
CA ASP A 37 -1.76 -18.54 -7.57
C ASP A 37 -0.28 -18.16 -7.62
N LEU A 38 0.63 -19.14 -7.66
CA LEU A 38 2.07 -18.91 -7.84
C LEU A 38 2.41 -18.14 -9.13
N ARG A 39 1.63 -18.33 -10.20
CA ARG A 39 1.82 -17.60 -11.46
C ARG A 39 1.31 -16.16 -11.35
N GLN A 40 0.21 -15.96 -10.62
CA GLN A 40 -0.36 -14.65 -10.38
C GLN A 40 0.58 -13.81 -9.52
N ASP A 41 0.98 -14.29 -8.34
CA ASP A 41 1.89 -13.57 -7.45
C ASP A 41 3.25 -13.26 -8.11
N LYS A 42 3.76 -14.19 -8.93
CA LYS A 42 5.00 -13.94 -9.69
C LYS A 42 4.85 -12.86 -10.76
N ARG A 43 3.65 -12.65 -11.27
CA ARG A 43 3.33 -11.62 -12.27
C ARG A 43 3.13 -10.26 -11.60
N ASP A 44 2.52 -10.24 -10.42
CA ASP A 44 2.17 -9.01 -9.71
C ASP A 44 3.38 -8.42 -8.97
N LEU A 45 4.20 -9.27 -8.34
CA LEU A 45 5.35 -8.84 -7.55
C LEU A 45 6.37 -7.89 -8.26
N PRO A 46 6.68 -8.04 -9.57
CA PRO A 46 7.49 -7.06 -10.30
C PRO A 46 6.82 -5.68 -10.42
N ASN A 47 5.49 -5.64 -10.59
CA ASN A 47 4.72 -4.40 -10.70
C ASN A 47 4.70 -3.69 -9.35
N ASP A 48 4.37 -4.38 -8.25
CA ASP A 48 4.40 -3.78 -6.90
C ASP A 48 5.78 -3.19 -6.58
N ARG A 49 6.85 -3.89 -6.98
CA ARG A 49 8.23 -3.38 -6.79
C ARG A 49 8.52 -2.15 -7.62
N SER A 50 7.91 -2.02 -8.78
CA SER A 50 8.01 -0.83 -9.62
C SER A 50 7.26 0.33 -8.98
N ASP A 51 6.03 0.08 -8.54
CA ASP A 51 5.15 1.09 -7.93
C ASP A 51 5.76 1.61 -6.63
N ILE A 52 6.16 0.71 -5.71
CA ILE A 52 6.91 1.05 -4.49
C ILE A 52 8.18 1.89 -4.77
N ARG A 53 8.84 1.70 -5.92
CA ARG A 53 10.02 2.50 -6.29
C ARG A 53 9.62 3.89 -6.75
N ASN A 54 8.53 4.01 -7.50
CA ASN A 54 7.97 5.28 -7.95
C ASN A 54 7.45 6.09 -6.75
N ASP A 55 6.63 5.52 -5.86
CA ASP A 55 6.08 6.25 -4.71
C ASP A 55 7.19 6.74 -3.78
N ARG A 56 8.26 5.95 -3.61
CA ARG A 56 9.45 6.39 -2.86
C ARG A 56 10.13 7.59 -3.50
N ARG A 57 10.18 7.63 -4.83
CA ARG A 57 10.78 8.74 -5.56
C ARG A 57 9.91 9.99 -5.42
N ASP A 58 8.60 9.83 -5.56
CA ASP A 58 7.66 10.94 -5.51
C ASP A 58 7.61 11.53 -4.08
N LEU A 59 7.49 10.70 -3.04
CA LEU A 59 7.65 11.10 -1.64
C LEU A 59 8.99 11.79 -1.31
N ARG A 60 10.04 11.53 -2.09
CA ARG A 60 11.32 12.23 -1.92
C ARG A 60 11.26 13.62 -2.53
N ASN A 61 10.61 13.75 -3.68
CA ASN A 61 10.40 15.03 -4.36
C ASN A 61 9.47 15.91 -3.51
N ASP A 62 8.33 15.39 -3.03
CA ASP A 62 7.40 16.17 -2.20
C ASP A 62 8.06 16.67 -0.92
N ARG A 63 8.88 15.84 -0.27
CA ARG A 63 9.67 16.28 0.89
C ARG A 63 10.72 17.33 0.54
N THR A 64 11.22 17.34 -0.69
CA THR A 64 12.18 18.34 -1.17
C THR A 64 11.47 19.66 -1.44
N ASP A 65 10.30 19.61 -2.06
CA ASP A 65 9.50 20.81 -2.35
C ASP A 65 8.97 21.42 -1.05
N LEU A 66 8.43 20.61 -0.13
CA LEU A 66 8.07 21.06 1.22
C LEU A 66 9.23 21.78 1.95
N ARG A 67 10.48 21.33 1.75
CA ARG A 67 11.65 22.02 2.34
C ARG A 67 11.95 23.37 1.69
N LYS A 68 11.66 23.53 0.39
CA LYS A 68 11.75 24.82 -0.30
C LYS A 68 10.66 25.75 0.22
N ASP A 69 9.41 25.28 0.32
CA ASP A 69 8.30 26.11 0.80
C ASP A 69 8.54 26.60 2.23
N ASN A 70 9.05 25.71 3.11
CA ASN A 70 9.44 26.13 4.47
C ASN A 70 10.61 27.13 4.49
N ARG A 71 11.48 27.12 3.47
CA ARG A 71 12.57 28.11 3.34
C ARG A 71 12.03 29.45 2.84
N ASP A 72 11.10 29.43 1.90
CA ASP A 72 10.49 30.64 1.35
C ASP A 72 9.58 31.29 2.40
N LEU A 73 8.76 30.53 3.12
CA LEU A 73 8.01 31.01 4.29
C LEU A 73 8.92 31.66 5.36
N ARG A 74 10.15 31.16 5.52
CA ARG A 74 11.13 31.77 6.43
C ARG A 74 11.63 33.12 5.90
N ARG A 75 11.81 33.26 4.59
CA ARG A 75 12.20 34.52 3.95
C ARG A 75 11.09 35.56 4.09
N ASP A 76 9.85 35.18 3.85
CA ASP A 76 8.69 36.07 4.04
C ASP A 76 8.58 36.54 5.49
N HIS A 77 8.86 35.66 6.45
CA HIS A 77 8.96 36.06 7.84
C HIS A 77 10.08 37.07 8.13
N VAL A 78 11.21 37.01 7.41
CA VAL A 78 12.29 37.99 7.52
C VAL A 78 11.87 39.33 6.91
N ASP A 79 11.27 39.31 5.72
CA ASP A 79 10.85 40.52 5.00
C ASP A 79 9.74 41.26 5.76
N ARG A 80 8.71 40.54 6.19
CA ARG A 80 7.67 41.09 7.10
C ARG A 80 8.25 41.71 8.38
N ASN A 81 9.33 41.14 8.92
CA ASN A 81 9.96 41.70 10.11
C ASN A 81 10.77 42.97 9.80
N ARG A 82 11.28 43.14 8.57
CA ARG A 82 11.90 44.38 8.08
C ARG A 82 10.82 45.45 7.92
N ASP A 83 9.74 45.17 7.21
CA ASP A 83 8.61 46.11 7.04
C ASP A 83 8.04 46.57 8.38
N ARG A 84 7.99 45.67 9.37
CA ARG A 84 7.56 46.03 10.72
C ARG A 84 8.52 47.01 11.42
N ARG A 85 9.82 46.90 11.14
CA ARG A 85 10.84 47.81 11.67
C ARG A 85 10.77 49.16 10.97
N ASP A 86 10.61 49.15 9.65
CA ASP A 86 10.52 50.36 8.84
C ASP A 86 9.25 51.14 9.22
N LEU A 87 8.11 50.45 9.36
CA LEU A 87 6.87 51.05 9.85
C LEU A 87 7.05 51.72 11.21
N ARG A 88 7.79 51.09 12.11
CA ARG A 88 8.07 51.65 13.44
C ARG A 88 8.92 52.92 13.33
N ASN A 89 9.90 52.95 12.44
CA ASN A 89 10.75 54.11 12.21
C ASN A 89 9.96 55.26 11.59
N ASP A 90 9.13 54.98 10.59
CA ASP A 90 8.32 55.99 9.89
C ASP A 90 7.31 56.63 10.82
N VAL A 91 6.60 55.80 11.61
CA VAL A 91 5.68 56.29 12.64
C VAL A 91 6.43 57.16 13.68
N LYS A 92 7.65 56.78 14.07
CA LYS A 92 8.46 57.56 15.01
C LYS A 92 8.92 58.90 14.41
N ASN A 93 9.27 58.91 13.13
CA ASN A 93 9.75 60.09 12.42
C ASN A 93 8.61 61.00 11.92
N GLY A 94 7.36 60.53 12.01
CA GLY A 94 6.18 61.25 11.55
C GLY A 94 5.92 61.13 10.05
N ASP A 95 6.62 60.22 9.35
CA ASP A 95 6.39 59.96 7.94
C ASP A 95 5.12 59.10 7.77
N ARG A 96 4.00 59.79 7.52
CA ARG A 96 2.70 59.12 7.38
C ARG A 96 2.52 58.43 6.04
N ALA A 97 3.26 58.85 5.01
CA ALA A 97 3.13 58.27 3.67
C ALA A 97 3.81 56.91 3.65
N ASP A 98 5.07 56.85 4.11
CA ASP A 98 5.84 55.61 4.15
C ASP A 98 5.23 54.63 5.18
N ALA A 99 4.82 55.10 6.36
CA ALA A 99 4.08 54.27 7.33
C ALA A 99 2.77 53.67 6.78
N ARG A 100 2.12 54.32 5.81
CA ARG A 100 0.93 53.76 5.15
C ARG A 100 1.31 52.68 4.16
N LYS A 101 2.42 52.86 3.43
CA LYS A 101 2.96 51.89 2.49
C LYS A 101 3.41 50.62 3.22
N ASP A 102 4.22 50.75 4.27
CA ASP A 102 4.69 49.60 5.05
C ASP A 102 3.53 48.82 5.70
N ARG A 103 2.45 49.51 6.07
CA ARG A 103 1.23 48.84 6.57
C ARG A 103 0.53 48.04 5.47
N ALA A 104 0.56 48.50 4.23
CA ALA A 104 0.02 47.76 3.09
C ALA A 104 0.89 46.54 2.77
N ASP A 105 2.21 46.71 2.75
CA ASP A 105 3.18 45.65 2.50
C ASP A 105 3.07 44.56 3.58
N LEU A 106 3.04 44.93 4.87
CA LEU A 106 2.76 44.00 5.96
C LEU A 106 1.44 43.23 5.82
N ARG A 107 0.39 43.83 5.23
CA ARG A 107 -0.88 43.11 5.02
C ARG A 107 -0.74 42.08 3.90
N HIS A 108 0.04 42.40 2.86
CA HIS A 108 0.34 41.47 1.78
C HIS A 108 1.17 40.30 2.30
N ASP A 109 2.29 40.58 2.98
CA ASP A 109 3.15 39.55 3.57
C ASP A 109 2.40 38.62 4.51
N ASN A 110 1.53 39.17 5.37
CA ASN A 110 0.75 38.33 6.29
C ASN A 110 -0.27 37.45 5.57
N ARG A 111 -0.78 37.88 4.39
CA ARG A 111 -1.66 37.06 3.56
C ARG A 111 -0.86 35.95 2.88
N ASP A 112 0.30 36.26 2.34
CA ASP A 112 1.14 35.30 1.63
C ASP A 112 1.65 34.23 2.59
N ILE A 113 2.21 34.63 3.74
CA ILE A 113 2.57 33.75 4.86
C ILE A 113 1.40 32.86 5.31
N HIS A 114 0.17 33.38 5.27
CA HIS A 114 -1.00 32.58 5.64
C HIS A 114 -1.29 31.50 4.60
N ASN A 115 -1.26 31.85 3.32
CA ASN A 115 -1.48 30.92 2.22
C ASN A 115 -0.39 29.84 2.18
N ASP A 116 0.88 30.23 2.26
CA ASP A 116 2.02 29.30 2.33
C ASP A 116 1.88 28.28 3.46
N LYS A 117 1.37 28.71 4.62
CA LYS A 117 1.10 27.80 5.75
C LYS A 117 -0.03 26.82 5.48
N LEU A 118 -1.04 27.21 4.70
CA LEU A 118 -2.10 26.32 4.26
C LEU A 118 -1.58 25.31 3.25
N ASP A 119 -0.78 25.74 2.28
CA ASP A 119 -0.19 24.89 1.26
C ASP A 119 0.76 23.86 1.89
N ILE A 120 1.71 24.31 2.73
CA ILE A 120 2.59 23.43 3.53
C ILE A 120 1.80 22.44 4.39
N ARG A 121 0.62 22.82 4.87
CA ARG A 121 -0.24 21.92 5.64
C ARG A 121 -0.89 20.87 4.75
N SER A 122 -1.31 21.25 3.54
CA SER A 122 -1.84 20.32 2.53
C SER A 122 -0.75 19.33 2.12
N ASP A 123 0.43 19.81 1.73
CA ASP A 123 1.54 18.95 1.31
C ASP A 123 1.93 17.94 2.38
N ARG A 124 1.94 18.34 3.66
CA ARG A 124 2.19 17.43 4.78
C ARG A 124 1.12 16.35 4.93
N LYS A 125 -0.13 16.66 4.58
CA LYS A 125 -1.23 15.69 4.60
C LYS A 125 -1.07 14.72 3.43
N ASP A 126 -0.75 15.21 2.25
CA ASP A 126 -0.59 14.41 1.04
C ASP A 126 0.60 13.46 1.19
N ILE A 127 1.76 13.96 1.61
CA ILE A 127 2.94 13.15 1.97
C ILE A 127 2.61 12.05 3.00
N ARG A 128 1.67 12.31 3.92
CA ARG A 128 1.26 11.30 4.90
C ARG A 128 0.39 10.23 4.26
N HIS A 129 -0.52 10.61 3.37
CA HIS A 129 -1.33 9.67 2.60
C HIS A 129 -0.43 8.78 1.72
N ASP A 130 0.45 9.39 0.92
CA ASP A 130 1.36 8.64 0.05
C ASP A 130 2.29 7.72 0.84
N ALA A 131 2.72 8.14 2.04
CA ALA A 131 3.52 7.29 2.92
C ALA A 131 2.74 6.09 3.48
N ASN A 132 1.43 6.23 3.69
CA ASN A 132 0.56 5.13 4.11
C ASN A 132 0.27 4.18 2.95
N ASP A 133 0.02 4.71 1.75
CA ASP A 133 -0.21 3.90 0.55
C ASP A 133 1.03 3.06 0.24
N LEU A 134 2.22 3.67 0.24
CA LEU A 134 3.49 2.97 0.14
C LEU A 134 3.71 1.93 1.25
N HIS A 135 3.12 2.12 2.44
CA HIS A 135 3.17 1.11 3.49
C HIS A 135 2.28 -0.09 3.14
N HIS A 136 1.09 0.15 2.60
CA HIS A 136 0.18 -0.89 2.11
C HIS A 136 0.79 -1.68 0.95
N ASP A 137 1.34 -1.02 -0.07
CA ASP A 137 1.97 -1.71 -1.20
C ASP A 137 3.14 -2.60 -0.75
N ARG A 138 3.90 -2.13 0.24
CA ARG A 138 4.96 -2.95 0.86
C ARG A 138 4.42 -4.13 1.66
N ALA A 139 3.22 -4.05 2.22
CA ALA A 139 2.58 -5.16 2.90
C ALA A 139 2.10 -6.20 1.88
N ASP A 140 1.48 -5.76 0.80
CA ASP A 140 1.00 -6.63 -0.28
C ASP A 140 2.16 -7.34 -0.98
N ALA A 141 3.21 -6.61 -1.38
CA ALA A 141 4.42 -7.21 -1.95
C ALA A 141 5.15 -8.18 -0.98
N ARG A 142 4.91 -8.08 0.34
CA ARG A 142 5.42 -9.06 1.33
C ARG A 142 4.51 -10.28 1.41
N LYS A 143 3.19 -10.09 1.30
CA LYS A 143 2.21 -11.16 1.25
C LYS A 143 2.44 -12.04 0.01
N ASP A 144 2.55 -11.46 -1.17
CA ASP A 144 2.86 -12.18 -2.42
C ASP A 144 4.15 -12.99 -2.29
N LYS A 145 5.18 -12.43 -1.65
CA LYS A 145 6.43 -13.17 -1.40
C LYS A 145 6.24 -14.37 -0.47
N ARG A 146 5.33 -14.28 0.50
CA ARG A 146 5.01 -15.37 1.43
C ARG A 146 4.17 -16.42 0.70
N ASP A 147 3.19 -16.00 -0.07
CA ASP A 147 2.26 -16.88 -0.78
C ASP A 147 3.03 -17.65 -1.88
N ILE A 148 3.89 -17.00 -2.68
CA ILE A 148 4.87 -17.65 -3.56
C ILE A 148 5.71 -18.74 -2.85
N ARG A 149 6.11 -18.50 -1.59
CA ARG A 149 6.91 -19.50 -0.84
C ARG A 149 6.05 -20.67 -0.38
N GLN A 150 4.80 -20.41 -0.02
CA GLN A 150 3.84 -21.40 0.42
C GLN A 150 3.43 -22.29 -0.76
N ASP A 151 2.99 -21.71 -1.89
CA ASP A 151 2.62 -22.47 -3.08
C ASP A 151 3.77 -23.35 -3.59
N ARG A 152 5.01 -22.86 -3.50
CA ARG A 152 6.19 -23.68 -3.84
C ARG A 152 6.35 -24.90 -2.94
N ARG A 153 6.03 -24.78 -1.65
CA ARG A 153 6.10 -25.90 -0.70
C ARG A 153 4.96 -26.88 -0.95
N ASP A 154 3.75 -26.37 -1.19
CA ASP A 154 2.56 -27.19 -1.41
C ASP A 154 2.67 -27.96 -2.72
N ILE A 155 3.05 -27.29 -3.83
CA ILE A 155 3.40 -27.94 -5.10
C ILE A 155 4.49 -29.01 -4.93
N HIS A 156 5.48 -28.78 -4.06
CA HIS A 156 6.53 -29.77 -3.81
C HIS A 156 5.99 -30.97 -3.03
N ARG A 157 5.17 -30.73 -2.00
CA ARG A 157 4.52 -31.78 -1.21
C ARG A 157 3.59 -32.62 -2.06
N ASP A 158 2.76 -32.02 -2.90
CA ASP A 158 1.79 -32.76 -3.73
C ASP A 158 2.47 -33.59 -4.83
N LYS A 159 3.66 -33.16 -5.28
CA LYS A 159 4.45 -33.91 -6.27
C LYS A 159 5.23 -35.08 -5.69
N HIS A 160 5.68 -34.97 -4.44
CA HIS A 160 6.65 -35.91 -3.84
C HIS A 160 6.12 -36.64 -2.58
N GLY A 161 4.95 -36.27 -2.07
CA GLY A 161 4.27 -36.89 -0.94
C GLY A 161 3.53 -38.18 -1.32
N LYS A 162 4.25 -39.11 -1.97
CA LYS A 162 3.87 -40.53 -2.04
C LYS A 162 4.76 -41.34 -1.11
#